data_AF-A0A1W7D4N2-F1
#
_entry.id   AF-A0A1W7D4N2-F1
#
_cell.length_a   1.000
_cell.length_b   1.000
_cell.length_c   1.000
_cell.angle_alpha   90.00
_cell.angle_beta   90.00
_cell.angle_gamma   90.00
#
_symmetry.space_group_name_H-M   'P 1'
#
loop_
_entity.id
_entity.type
_entity.pdbx_description
1 polymer ?
#
loop_
_entity_poly.entity_id
_entity_poly.type
_entity_poly.pdbx_seq_one_letter_code
_entity_poly.pdbx_strand_id
1 'polypeptide(L)'
;MVAMQTRGVWQNPDKDASYFTGLGSDHLSWGTPVDSEQSAYRFKGNAAVADIDGPAVVLGTFTHFNFRVQMPFTRFQVELKVTVVVEGGIRREFVLPFSHYESPNRGPVHDDEVGIGVVAVTKAVEIDDVECDMKVTGFYQSLLSDEVTETFISPEDQSNSGQLLVRFTRYDGPM
;
A
#
# COMPACT_ATOMS: atom_id res chain seq x y z
N MET A 1 16.03 11.66 14.32
CA MET A 1 16.15 10.68 13.22
C MET A 1 16.47 9.29 13.75
N VAL A 2 15.71 8.27 13.32
CA VAL A 2 15.91 6.87 13.72
C VAL A 2 15.83 5.92 12.52
N ALA A 3 16.62 4.85 12.54
CA ALA A 3 16.49 3.80 11.52
C ALA A 3 15.21 2.97 11.75
N MET A 4 14.52 2.63 10.68
CA MET A 4 13.34 1.77 10.69
C MET A 4 13.38 0.76 9.56
N GLN A 5 12.79 -0.40 9.81
CA GLN A 5 12.51 -1.43 8.81
C GLN A 5 11.02 -1.70 8.76
N THR A 6 10.49 -1.84 7.57
CA THR A 6 9.08 -2.17 7.36
C THR A 6 8.92 -3.51 6.65
N ARG A 7 7.75 -4.10 6.84
CA ARG A 7 7.22 -5.20 6.02
C ARG A 7 5.71 -5.14 6.03
N GLY A 8 5.06 -5.71 5.03
CA GLY A 8 3.61 -5.71 4.95
C GLY A 8 3.08 -7.08 4.52
N VAL A 9 1.86 -7.37 4.96
CA VAL A 9 1.09 -8.53 4.51
C VAL A 9 -0.33 -8.11 4.18
N TRP A 10 -0.90 -8.69 3.12
CA TRP A 10 -2.27 -8.43 2.70
C TRP A 10 -3.26 -9.30 3.47
N GLN A 11 -4.37 -8.72 3.92
CA GLN A 11 -5.38 -9.41 4.72
C GLN A 11 -6.77 -8.80 4.55
N ASN A 12 -7.78 -9.45 5.13
CA ASN A 12 -9.14 -8.92 5.30
C ASN A 12 -9.75 -8.28 4.04
N PRO A 13 -9.87 -9.00 2.92
CA PRO A 13 -10.63 -8.50 1.78
C PRO A 13 -12.11 -8.29 2.16
N ASP A 14 -12.75 -7.28 1.58
CA ASP A 14 -14.18 -7.01 1.80
C ASP A 14 -15.11 -7.95 0.99
N LYS A 15 -14.53 -8.78 0.12
CA LYS A 15 -15.19 -9.85 -0.63
C LYS A 15 -14.82 -11.21 -0.06
N ASP A 16 -15.46 -12.26 -0.57
CA ASP A 16 -15.13 -13.64 -0.18
C ASP A 16 -13.63 -13.92 -0.38
N ALA A 17 -12.99 -14.37 0.70
CA ALA A 17 -11.57 -14.69 0.72
C ALA A 17 -11.20 -15.77 -0.30
N SER A 18 -12.14 -16.61 -0.76
CA SER A 18 -11.89 -17.63 -1.77
C SER A 18 -11.50 -17.07 -3.15
N TYR A 19 -11.78 -15.78 -3.41
CA TYR A 19 -11.34 -15.12 -4.66
C TYR A 19 -9.88 -14.67 -4.62
N PHE A 20 -9.21 -14.81 -3.47
CA PHE A 20 -7.86 -14.31 -3.25
C PHE A 20 -6.92 -15.44 -2.86
N THR A 21 -5.71 -15.40 -3.40
CA THR A 21 -4.61 -16.29 -3.04
C THR A 21 -3.47 -15.46 -2.45
N GLY A 22 -2.83 -15.95 -1.39
CA GLY A 22 -1.69 -15.26 -0.78
C GLY A 22 -2.03 -14.30 0.37
N LEU A 23 -3.26 -14.35 0.90
CA LEU A 23 -3.61 -13.68 2.17
C LEU A 23 -2.63 -14.07 3.28
N GLY A 24 -2.20 -13.09 4.08
CA GLY A 24 -1.16 -13.24 5.09
C GLY A 24 0.28 -13.19 4.55
N SER A 25 0.46 -12.92 3.26
CA SER A 25 1.78 -12.74 2.63
C SER A 25 1.94 -11.36 2.01
N ASP A 26 3.15 -11.04 1.54
CA ASP A 26 3.45 -9.80 0.84
C ASP A 26 2.92 -9.77 -0.60
N HIS A 27 2.36 -10.88 -1.09
CA HIS A 27 1.85 -11.06 -2.44
C HIS A 27 0.40 -11.58 -2.40
N LEU A 28 -0.53 -10.78 -2.90
CA LEU A 28 -1.95 -11.14 -3.01
C LEU A 28 -2.35 -11.22 -4.48
N SER A 29 -2.90 -12.34 -4.93
CA SER A 29 -3.39 -12.51 -6.31
C SER A 29 -4.89 -12.76 -6.32
N TRP A 30 -5.58 -12.36 -7.38
CA TRP A 30 -7.02 -12.57 -7.56
C TRP A 30 -7.40 -12.89 -9.00
N GLY A 31 -8.67 -13.29 -9.16
CA GLY A 31 -9.28 -13.52 -10.47
C GLY A 31 -8.79 -14.79 -11.16
N THR A 32 -9.54 -15.22 -12.18
CA THR A 32 -9.11 -16.30 -13.08
C THR A 32 -8.50 -15.67 -14.33
N PRO A 33 -7.24 -15.97 -14.70
CA PRO A 33 -6.62 -15.38 -15.90
C PRO A 33 -7.45 -15.64 -17.16
N VAL A 34 -7.64 -14.60 -17.98
CA VAL A 34 -8.22 -14.75 -19.32
C VAL A 34 -7.16 -15.24 -20.31
N ASP A 35 -5.98 -14.63 -20.25
CA ASP A 35 -4.93 -14.82 -21.25
C ASP A 35 -3.63 -15.40 -20.65
N SER A 36 -3.04 -14.74 -19.64
CA SER A 36 -1.70 -15.05 -19.14
C SER A 36 -1.66 -15.34 -17.63
N GLU A 37 -1.75 -14.29 -16.82
CA GLU A 37 -1.45 -14.31 -15.39
C GLU A 37 -2.63 -13.73 -14.59
N GLN A 38 -2.60 -13.94 -13.28
CA GLN A 38 -3.55 -13.32 -12.36
C GLN A 38 -3.15 -11.87 -12.11
N SER A 39 -4.14 -11.00 -11.92
CA SER A 39 -3.91 -9.71 -11.29
C SER A 39 -3.46 -9.90 -9.85
N ALA A 40 -2.55 -9.04 -9.39
CA ALA A 40 -1.96 -9.17 -8.07
C ALA A 40 -1.39 -7.88 -7.50
N TYR A 41 -1.29 -7.82 -6.17
CA TYR A 41 -0.45 -6.87 -5.46
C TYR A 41 0.79 -7.54 -4.90
N ARG A 42 1.88 -6.78 -4.87
CA ARG A 42 3.03 -7.06 -4.01
C ARG A 42 3.44 -5.83 -3.22
N PHE A 43 3.72 -6.01 -1.94
CA PHE A 43 4.30 -4.95 -1.11
C PHE A 43 5.66 -5.37 -0.57
N LYS A 44 6.71 -4.72 -1.04
CA LYS A 44 8.05 -4.90 -0.49
C LYS A 44 8.33 -3.78 0.51
N GLY A 45 8.52 -4.15 1.77
CA GLY A 45 8.96 -3.21 2.80
C GLY A 45 10.33 -2.59 2.50
N ASN A 46 10.68 -1.56 3.25
CA ASN A 46 11.89 -0.76 3.05
C ASN A 46 12.67 -0.59 4.35
N ALA A 47 13.97 -0.33 4.23
CA ALA A 47 14.78 0.21 5.30
C ALA A 47 14.93 1.72 5.07
N ALA A 48 14.61 2.53 6.08
CA ALA A 48 14.63 3.98 5.97
C ALA A 48 15.14 4.63 7.26
N VAL A 49 15.51 5.90 7.17
CA VAL A 49 15.73 6.76 8.33
C VAL A 49 14.53 7.70 8.40
N ALA A 50 13.80 7.64 9.51
CA ALA A 50 12.65 8.51 9.75
C ALA A 50 13.04 9.67 10.65
N ASP A 51 12.46 10.84 10.40
CA ASP A 51 12.58 12.01 11.25
C ASP A 51 11.20 12.54 11.62
N ILE A 52 11.09 13.05 12.84
CA ILE A 52 9.84 13.65 13.32
C ILE A 52 9.68 15.02 12.66
N ASP A 53 8.50 15.29 12.10
CA ASP A 53 8.20 16.52 11.37
C ASP A 53 9.16 16.78 10.18
N GLY A 54 9.80 15.71 9.71
CA GLY A 54 10.72 15.73 8.58
C GLY A 54 10.03 15.54 7.22
N PRO A 55 10.82 15.29 6.16
CA PRO A 55 10.29 14.97 4.84
C PRO A 55 9.53 13.63 4.86
N ALA A 56 8.79 13.37 3.76
CA ALA A 56 8.13 12.09 3.60
C ALA A 56 9.14 10.94 3.51
N VAL A 57 8.80 9.83 4.15
CA VAL A 57 9.59 8.60 4.20
C VAL A 57 8.93 7.55 3.31
N VAL A 58 9.73 6.80 2.57
CA VAL A 58 9.26 5.65 1.82
C VAL A 58 9.00 4.49 2.76
N LEU A 59 7.72 4.16 2.94
CA LEU A 59 7.27 3.02 3.72
C LEU A 59 7.61 1.70 3.02
N GLY A 60 7.52 1.66 1.70
CA GLY A 60 7.79 0.47 0.91
C GLY A 60 7.47 0.69 -0.56
N THR A 61 7.80 -0.30 -1.38
CA THR A 61 7.44 -0.34 -2.78
C THR A 61 6.16 -1.16 -2.95
N PHE A 62 5.15 -0.55 -3.53
CA PHE A 62 3.92 -1.20 -3.98
C PHE A 62 4.04 -1.52 -5.47
N THR A 63 3.71 -2.76 -5.83
CA THR A 63 3.66 -3.24 -7.20
C THR A 63 2.24 -3.75 -7.48
N HIS A 64 1.65 -3.27 -8.56
CA HIS A 64 0.43 -3.85 -9.11
C HIS A 64 0.79 -4.61 -10.38
N PHE A 65 0.36 -5.86 -10.45
CA PHE A 65 0.38 -6.71 -11.63
C PHE A 65 -1.03 -6.63 -12.21
N ASN A 66 -1.22 -5.84 -13.26
CA ASN A 66 -2.53 -5.66 -13.87
C ASN A 66 -2.64 -6.56 -15.12
N PHE A 67 -3.44 -7.61 -15.02
CA PHE A 67 -3.66 -8.57 -16.10
C PHE A 67 -5.14 -8.89 -16.24
N ARG A 68 -5.56 -9.20 -17.46
CA ARG A 68 -6.95 -9.52 -17.76
C ARG A 68 -7.44 -10.75 -16.98
N VAL A 69 -8.35 -10.54 -16.03
CA VAL A 69 -8.95 -11.62 -15.22
C VAL A 69 -10.48 -11.65 -15.27
N GLN A 70 -11.05 -12.83 -14.96
CA GLN A 70 -12.47 -13.02 -14.69
C GLN A 70 -12.73 -13.08 -13.19
N MET A 71 -13.71 -12.30 -12.74
CA MET A 71 -14.17 -12.24 -11.36
C MET A 71 -15.60 -11.64 -11.28
N PRO A 72 -16.38 -11.95 -10.23
CA PRO A 72 -17.77 -11.52 -10.15
C PRO A 72 -17.96 -10.06 -9.71
N PHE A 73 -16.88 -9.32 -9.47
CA PHE A 73 -16.90 -7.92 -9.05
C PHE A 73 -15.73 -7.17 -9.68
N THR A 74 -15.91 -5.90 -9.99
CA THR A 74 -14.84 -5.00 -10.49
C THR A 74 -14.28 -4.10 -9.40
N ARG A 75 -14.84 -4.15 -8.18
CA ARG A 75 -14.40 -3.33 -7.05
C ARG A 75 -14.32 -4.16 -5.79
N PHE A 76 -13.23 -3.98 -5.06
CA PHE A 76 -13.04 -4.58 -3.74
C PHE A 76 -12.13 -3.70 -2.89
N GLN A 77 -12.07 -3.99 -1.60
CA GLN A 77 -11.10 -3.43 -0.67
C GLN A 77 -10.29 -4.56 -0.06
N VAL A 78 -9.04 -4.27 0.27
CA VAL A 78 -8.16 -5.17 1.01
C VAL A 78 -7.23 -4.37 1.91
N GLU A 79 -6.81 -4.97 3.01
CA GLU A 79 -5.99 -4.32 4.01
C GLU A 79 -4.51 -4.72 3.87
N LEU A 80 -3.61 -3.74 3.88
CA LEU A 80 -2.19 -3.96 4.08
C LEU A 80 -1.87 -3.78 5.57
N LYS A 81 -1.58 -4.88 6.26
CA LYS A 81 -1.03 -4.83 7.62
C LYS A 81 0.48 -4.59 7.55
N VAL A 82 0.90 -3.41 7.97
CA VAL A 82 2.31 -3.02 8.00
C VAL A 82 2.86 -3.25 9.39
N THR A 83 4.03 -3.91 9.47
CA THR A 83 4.87 -3.93 10.67
C THR A 83 6.02 -2.96 10.47
N VAL A 84 6.22 -2.07 11.44
CA VAL A 84 7.41 -1.21 11.54
C VAL A 84 8.24 -1.67 12.73
N VAL A 85 9.54 -1.83 12.51
CA VAL A 85 10.54 -2.09 13.54
C VAL A 85 11.50 -0.93 13.54
N VAL A 86 11.50 -0.16 14.63
CA VAL A 86 12.42 0.95 14.83
C VAL A 86 13.69 0.43 15.54
N GLU A 87 14.82 1.08 15.30
CA GLU A 87 16.06 0.88 16.06
C GLU A 87 15.79 0.93 17.57
N GLY A 88 16.37 0.00 18.34
CA GLY A 88 15.99 -0.25 19.73
C GLY A 88 14.93 -1.35 19.90
N GLY A 89 14.34 -1.85 18.81
CA GLY A 89 13.52 -3.07 18.78
C GLY A 89 12.03 -2.87 19.04
N ILE A 90 11.57 -1.61 19.14
CA ILE A 90 10.14 -1.30 19.27
C ILE A 90 9.44 -1.70 17.98
N ARG A 91 8.47 -2.61 18.11
CA ARG A 91 7.63 -3.08 17.01
C ARG A 91 6.24 -2.46 17.12
N ARG A 92 5.78 -1.84 16.03
CA ARG A 92 4.41 -1.36 15.87
C ARG A 92 3.76 -1.98 14.64
N GLU A 93 2.44 -2.09 14.67
CA GLU A 93 1.65 -2.60 13.57
C GLU A 93 0.47 -1.67 13.32
N PHE A 94 0.15 -1.43 12.06
CA PHE A 94 -1.02 -0.68 11.65
C PHE A 94 -1.55 -1.20 10.32
N VAL A 95 -2.74 -0.77 9.95
CA VAL A 95 -3.47 -1.24 8.77
C VAL A 95 -3.73 -0.07 7.85
N LEU A 96 -3.45 -0.28 6.55
CA LEU A 96 -3.78 0.65 5.48
C LEU A 96 -4.84 0.01 4.57
N PRO A 97 -6.03 0.60 4.43
CA PRO A 97 -7.04 0.11 3.50
C PRO A 97 -6.70 0.51 2.06
N PHE A 98 -6.78 -0.45 1.15
CA PHE A 98 -6.63 -0.24 -0.29
C PHE A 98 -7.96 -0.52 -0.96
N SER A 99 -8.47 0.42 -1.74
CA SER A 99 -9.60 0.21 -2.64
C SER A 99 -9.10 -0.10 -4.03
N HIS A 100 -9.60 -1.15 -4.66
CA HIS A 100 -9.27 -1.53 -6.02
C HIS A 100 -10.46 -1.32 -6.94
N TYR A 101 -10.18 -0.86 -8.16
CA TYR A 101 -11.09 -0.88 -9.28
C TYR A 101 -10.41 -1.53 -10.50
N GLU A 102 -10.90 -2.72 -10.85
CA GLU A 102 -10.55 -3.44 -12.06
C GLU A 102 -11.43 -2.90 -13.20
N SER A 103 -10.81 -2.34 -14.22
CA SER A 103 -11.50 -1.75 -15.34
C SER A 103 -12.25 -2.84 -16.13
N PRO A 104 -13.41 -2.54 -16.73
CA PRO A 104 -14.11 -3.52 -17.58
C PRO A 104 -13.33 -3.92 -18.84
N ASN A 105 -12.18 -3.30 -19.10
CA ASN A 105 -11.39 -3.47 -20.32
C ASN A 105 -12.20 -3.23 -21.60
N ARG A 106 -13.08 -2.23 -21.58
CA ARG A 106 -13.93 -1.81 -22.71
C ARG A 106 -13.72 -0.34 -23.04
N GLY A 107 -13.50 -0.03 -24.31
CA GLY A 107 -13.30 1.35 -24.77
C GLY A 107 -11.83 1.78 -24.69
N PRO A 108 -11.52 3.08 -24.68
CA PRO A 108 -10.14 3.58 -24.80
C PRO A 108 -9.35 3.60 -23.47
N VAL A 109 -10.00 3.35 -22.33
CA VAL A 109 -9.37 3.32 -21.01
C VAL A 109 -9.42 1.90 -20.49
N HIS A 110 -8.25 1.34 -20.22
CA HIS A 110 -8.07 -0.01 -19.71
C HIS A 110 -7.39 -0.03 -18.34
N ASP A 111 -6.94 1.12 -17.85
CA ASP A 111 -6.12 1.18 -16.66
C ASP A 111 -6.92 0.87 -15.41
N ASP A 112 -6.31 0.08 -14.54
CA ASP A 112 -6.81 -0.23 -13.21
C ASP A 112 -6.35 0.82 -12.20
N GLU A 113 -7.19 1.02 -11.19
CA GLU A 113 -6.99 2.05 -10.18
C GLU A 113 -6.92 1.44 -8.78
N VAL A 114 -5.95 1.90 -8.00
CA VAL A 114 -5.81 1.55 -6.59
C VAL A 114 -5.79 2.82 -5.74
N GLY A 115 -6.79 2.99 -4.90
CA GLY A 115 -6.89 4.10 -3.96
C GLY A 115 -6.40 3.73 -2.57
N ILE A 116 -5.69 4.63 -1.89
CA ILE A 116 -5.29 4.45 -0.48
C ILE A 116 -5.95 5.43 0.50
N GLY A 117 -6.66 6.46 0.00
CA GLY A 117 -7.35 7.45 0.81
C GLY A 117 -6.44 8.19 1.82
N VAL A 118 -7.04 9.06 2.63
CA VAL A 118 -6.32 9.76 3.70
C VAL A 118 -6.32 8.88 4.95
N VAL A 119 -5.16 8.27 5.24
CA VAL A 119 -4.99 7.42 6.43
C VAL A 119 -4.07 8.13 7.42
N ALA A 120 -4.56 8.31 8.65
CA ALA A 120 -3.78 8.74 9.79
C ALA A 120 -3.79 7.63 10.85
N VAL A 121 -2.61 7.30 11.37
CA VAL A 121 -2.39 6.27 12.39
C VAL A 121 -1.82 6.97 13.62
N THR A 122 -2.52 6.85 14.74
CA THR A 122 -2.04 7.41 16.00
C THR A 122 -0.97 6.52 16.64
N LYS A 123 0.07 7.12 17.21
CA LYS A 123 1.20 6.39 17.85
C LYS A 123 1.75 5.25 16.98
N ALA A 124 1.97 5.56 15.71
CA ALA A 124 2.40 4.60 14.71
C ALA A 124 3.83 4.09 14.97
N VAL A 125 4.70 4.94 15.50
CA VAL A 125 6.11 4.65 15.81
C VAL A 125 6.57 5.51 17.00
N GLU A 126 7.71 5.16 17.57
CA GLU A 126 8.46 6.01 18.49
C GLU A 126 9.78 6.40 17.83
N ILE A 127 10.11 7.69 17.78
CA ILE A 127 11.34 8.22 17.20
C ILE A 127 12.01 9.06 18.29
N ASP A 128 13.27 8.79 18.62
CA ASP A 128 14.02 9.54 19.64
C ASP A 128 13.24 9.72 20.97
N ASP A 129 12.65 8.62 21.48
CA ASP A 129 11.80 8.57 22.69
C ASP A 129 10.50 9.41 22.62
N VAL A 130 10.07 9.81 21.42
CA VAL A 130 8.83 10.56 21.18
C VAL A 130 7.84 9.70 20.39
N GLU A 131 6.65 9.49 20.96
CA GLU A 131 5.52 8.86 20.26
C GLU A 131 5.12 9.74 19.06
N CYS A 132 4.97 9.12 17.89
CA CYS A 132 4.68 9.81 16.64
C CYS A 132 3.42 9.27 15.98
N ASP A 133 2.59 10.17 15.49
CA ASP A 133 1.53 9.85 14.55
C ASP A 133 2.12 9.70 13.14
N MET A 134 1.45 8.91 12.30
CA MET A 134 1.82 8.73 10.90
C MET A 134 0.66 9.12 10.01
N LYS A 135 0.94 9.88 8.95
CA LYS A 135 -0.01 10.15 7.87
C LYS A 135 0.51 9.56 6.56
N VAL A 136 -0.31 8.76 5.88
CA VAL A 136 -0.05 8.37 4.50
C VAL A 136 -0.17 9.59 3.60
N THR A 137 0.87 9.85 2.80
CA THR A 137 0.84 10.95 1.83
C THR A 137 0.41 10.50 0.44
N GLY A 138 0.52 9.20 0.13
CA GLY A 138 0.09 8.61 -1.13
C GLY A 138 1.21 7.83 -1.83
N PHE A 139 1.00 7.58 -3.12
CA PHE A 139 1.92 6.90 -4.02
C PHE A 139 2.76 7.88 -4.81
N TYR A 140 4.03 7.54 -5.03
CA TYR A 140 4.89 8.19 -5.99
C TYR A 140 5.21 7.21 -7.12
N GLN A 141 4.72 7.50 -8.32
CA GLN A 141 4.91 6.70 -9.53
C GLN A 141 5.75 7.50 -10.53
N SER A 142 7.07 7.55 -10.33
CA SER A 142 7.99 8.41 -11.12
C SER A 142 7.95 8.19 -12.64
N LEU A 143 7.46 7.04 -13.11
CA LEU A 143 7.29 6.75 -14.54
C LEU A 143 6.01 7.37 -15.13
N LEU A 144 5.06 7.79 -14.30
CA LEU A 144 3.79 8.39 -14.71
C LEU A 144 3.70 9.87 -14.33
N SER A 145 4.15 10.24 -13.13
CA SER A 145 4.07 11.60 -12.61
C SER A 145 5.16 11.88 -11.57
N ASP A 146 5.58 13.14 -11.48
CA ASP A 146 6.43 13.63 -10.40
C ASP A 146 5.64 14.03 -9.14
N GLU A 147 4.31 13.88 -9.17
CA GLU A 147 3.43 14.18 -8.04
C GLU A 147 3.15 12.95 -7.18
N VAL A 148 2.87 13.19 -5.89
CA VAL A 148 2.36 12.16 -4.98
C VAL A 148 0.84 12.17 -5.04
N THR A 149 0.23 11.01 -5.30
CA THR A 149 -1.22 10.87 -5.52
C THR A 149 -1.83 9.85 -4.56
N GLU A 150 -3.12 9.99 -4.23
CA GLU A 150 -3.84 8.99 -3.44
C GLU A 150 -4.31 7.79 -4.28
N THR A 151 -4.18 7.90 -5.61
CA THR A 151 -4.54 6.86 -6.58
C THR A 151 -3.30 6.39 -7.32
N PHE A 152 -3.11 5.08 -7.37
CA PHE A 152 -2.12 4.40 -8.18
C PHE A 152 -2.77 3.88 -9.45
N ILE A 153 -2.23 4.26 -10.61
CA ILE A 153 -2.76 3.87 -11.93
C ILE A 153 -1.89 2.79 -12.54
N SER A 154 -2.51 1.76 -13.13
CA SER A 154 -1.80 0.61 -13.71
C SER A 154 -2.33 0.28 -15.09
N PRO A 155 -1.53 0.45 -16.16
CA PRO A 155 -1.94 0.02 -17.49
C PRO A 155 -2.15 -1.49 -17.57
N GLU A 156 -3.08 -1.89 -18.43
CA GLU A 156 -3.42 -3.30 -18.67
C GLU A 156 -2.25 -4.12 -19.23
N ASP A 157 -2.26 -5.42 -18.95
CA ASP A 157 -1.31 -6.43 -19.46
C ASP A 157 0.15 -6.19 -19.04
N GLN A 158 0.37 -5.51 -17.91
CA GLN A 158 1.70 -5.24 -17.39
C GLN A 158 1.70 -5.08 -15.86
N SER A 159 2.92 -5.09 -15.29
CA SER A 159 3.13 -4.67 -13.91
C SER A 159 3.84 -3.33 -13.83
N ASN A 160 3.46 -2.49 -12.89
CA ASN A 160 4.17 -1.28 -12.56
C ASN A 160 4.34 -1.13 -11.04
N SER A 161 5.28 -0.29 -10.63
CA SER A 161 5.63 -0.09 -9.22
C SER A 161 5.72 1.38 -8.88
N GLY A 162 5.50 1.68 -7.60
CA GLY A 162 5.67 3.01 -7.02
C GLY A 162 6.00 2.92 -5.54
N GLN A 163 6.44 4.05 -4.99
CA GLN A 163 6.73 4.15 -3.57
C GLN A 163 5.47 4.54 -2.81
N LEU A 164 5.22 3.92 -1.68
CA LEU A 164 4.20 4.35 -0.73
C LEU A 164 4.86 5.26 0.31
N LEU A 165 4.43 6.52 0.37
CA LEU A 165 5.04 7.54 1.23
C LEU A 165 4.18 7.86 2.45
N VAL A 166 4.87 8.15 3.54
CA VAL A 166 4.28 8.55 4.82
C VAL A 166 5.03 9.75 5.40
N ARG A 167 4.40 10.49 6.30
CA ARG A 167 5.04 11.49 7.17
C ARG A 167 4.77 11.17 8.62
N PHE A 168 5.74 11.47 9.47
CA PHE A 168 5.62 11.33 10.92
C PHE A 168 5.52 12.71 11.56
N THR A 169 4.61 12.85 12.51
CA THR A 169 4.45 14.04 13.34
C THR A 169 4.43 13.67 14.80
N ARG A 170 4.76 14.62 15.68
CA ARG A 170 4.64 14.39 17.13
C ARG A 170 3.21 14.01 17.49
N TYR A 171 3.07 13.04 18.39
CA TYR A 171 1.78 12.74 18.99
C TYR A 171 1.49 13.76 20.11
N ASP A 172 0.42 14.54 19.95
CA ASP A 172 0.06 15.62 20.88
C ASP A 172 -0.95 15.20 21.97
N GLY A 173 -1.29 13.91 22.08
CA GLY A 173 -2.30 13.44 23.04
C GLY A 173 -3.74 13.59 22.54
N PRO A 174 -4.74 13.04 23.26
CA PRO A 174 -6.10 13.58 23.13
C PRO A 174 -6.12 14.98 23.75
N MET A 175 -6.71 15.95 23.05
CA MET A 175 -7.05 17.25 23.65
C MET A 175 -8.05 17.10 24.79
#